data_AF-A0A6M5IX42-F1
#
_entry.id   AF-A0A6M5IX42-F1
#
_cell.length_a   1.000
_cell.length_b   1.000
_cell.length_c   1.000
_cell.angle_alpha   90.00
_cell.angle_beta   90.00
_cell.angle_gamma   90.00
#
_symmetry.space_group_name_H-M   'P 1'
#
loop_
_entity.id
_entity.type
_entity.pdbx_description
1 polymer ?
#
loop_
_entity_poly.entity_id
_entity_poly.type
_entity_poly.pdbx_seq_one_letter_code
_entity_poly.pdbx_strand_id
1 'polypeptide(L)'
;MTRRTAARRAVGATALAVVAALFAGCASIPPAPAWTPPAPAVPAVTLGDGTDGTAGSAAGGADAPADPAAAAPTAPGLDVRLLYNADPASPVAARWGEIPGNDSFTALLRGRVTDAIAAHAAATGVAYRPAADAPDIGADMRGCLPGSSTRPAAEVLADPGLAPQTGGPVLSVSCEVRAAAGDILVEALRIITAADGQVTSDETTVYYVQTSGGFITTSDTFLSDDGLRILLKDLVEALKISAGALRPEMTQSVDEFPLEQLRTVFARHTFAADGSLRITVPSDFTTPELDRLARVPRPNPFVMTVPAAEVAALLTPQGAEIQSVLASGAPLVLPDGPTRGQQQVDCGLFACVALTYDDGPGEYTDQVLDDLDARRAAATFFLQGYRVGSRPTTVQRMRDEGHEIGNHSYNHPDLTKLTDEQIRDQLERTSAAIASVTGSAPTTFRPPYGAVDQRVLDQTKLPAILWTVDTNDWQLPDDATLISRAVAQPGPGAIVLLHDVHENTARMTPAIVDGLLGRGFTAVTLEQLLGGRLPAPHTTTSHG
;
A
#
# COMPACT_ATOMS: atom_id res chain seq x y z
N MET A 1 87.72 39.89 -54.41
CA MET A 1 88.92 39.66 -55.26
C MET A 1 89.14 38.16 -55.39
N THR A 2 89.29 37.68 -56.64
CA THR A 2 89.99 36.45 -57.09
C THR A 2 89.62 35.11 -56.43
N ARG A 3 88.90 34.19 -57.11
CA ARG A 3 89.22 33.33 -58.28
C ARG A 3 89.52 31.88 -57.86
N ARG A 4 88.76 30.95 -58.49
CA ARG A 4 89.18 29.67 -59.12
C ARG A 4 89.66 28.52 -58.21
N THR A 5 88.86 27.47 -58.04
CA THR A 5 88.68 26.24 -58.87
C THR A 5 89.76 25.16 -58.73
N ALA A 6 89.26 23.97 -58.36
CA ALA A 6 89.58 22.63 -58.86
C ALA A 6 90.86 21.89 -58.39
N ALA A 7 90.65 20.73 -57.74
CA ALA A 7 91.13 19.38 -58.13
C ALA A 7 90.84 18.41 -56.95
N ARG A 8 89.85 17.51 -57.02
CA ARG A 8 89.87 16.12 -57.54
C ARG A 8 90.86 15.14 -56.87
N ARG A 9 90.23 14.09 -56.29
CA ARG A 9 90.68 12.68 -56.10
C ARG A 9 91.79 12.46 -55.07
N ALA A 10 91.83 11.38 -54.30
CA ALA A 10 90.97 10.27 -53.92
C ALA A 10 91.75 9.53 -52.79
N VAL A 11 91.14 8.50 -52.17
CA VAL A 11 91.65 7.62 -51.08
C VAL A 11 91.13 8.07 -49.71
N GLY A 12 90.53 7.23 -48.89
CA GLY A 12 90.24 5.81 -49.01
C GLY A 12 89.13 5.44 -48.03
N ALA A 13 88.31 4.48 -48.44
CA ALA A 13 87.28 3.87 -47.65
C ALA A 13 87.91 3.06 -46.50
N THR A 14 87.65 3.45 -45.24
CA THR A 14 87.54 2.54 -44.07
C THR A 14 87.25 3.37 -42.81
N ALA A 15 86.00 3.80 -42.60
CA ALA A 15 85.52 4.28 -41.30
C ALA A 15 83.98 4.34 -41.22
N LEU A 16 83.27 3.42 -41.86
CA LEU A 16 81.81 3.34 -41.76
C LEU A 16 81.33 1.87 -41.78
N ALA A 17 81.87 1.06 -40.88
CA ALA A 17 81.47 -0.35 -40.73
C ALA A 17 81.50 -0.85 -39.26
N VAL A 18 81.35 0.04 -38.26
CA VAL A 18 81.29 -0.35 -36.83
C VAL A 18 80.09 0.26 -36.07
N VAL A 19 79.21 1.05 -36.72
CA VAL A 19 77.96 1.52 -36.08
C VAL A 19 76.70 0.80 -36.62
N ALA A 20 76.87 -0.18 -37.51
CA ALA A 20 75.79 -1.03 -38.02
C ALA A 20 75.84 -2.48 -37.50
N ALA A 21 76.38 -2.69 -36.29
CA ALA A 21 76.50 -4.01 -35.66
C ALA A 21 75.99 -4.05 -34.20
N LEU A 22 75.06 -3.15 -33.83
CA LEU A 22 74.36 -3.17 -32.53
C LEU A 22 72.82 -3.13 -32.65
N PHE A 23 72.25 -3.26 -33.86
CA PHE A 23 70.80 -3.33 -34.09
C PHE A 23 70.36 -4.59 -34.87
N ALA A 24 71.14 -5.66 -34.85
CA ALA A 24 70.78 -6.96 -35.44
C ALA A 24 70.54 -8.05 -34.36
N GLY A 25 69.97 -7.65 -33.23
CA GLY A 25 69.61 -8.52 -32.11
C GLY A 25 68.13 -8.46 -31.71
N CYS A 26 67.26 -7.87 -32.54
CA CYS A 26 65.82 -8.05 -32.39
C CYS A 26 65.41 -9.26 -33.22
N ALA A 27 65.58 -10.46 -32.67
CA ALA A 27 64.76 -11.58 -33.11
C ALA A 27 63.31 -11.12 -33.05
N SER A 28 62.59 -11.21 -34.15
CA SER A 28 61.14 -11.08 -34.16
C SER A 28 60.59 -12.09 -33.16
N ILE A 29 60.18 -11.61 -31.99
CA ILE A 29 59.37 -12.39 -31.06
C ILE A 29 58.20 -12.88 -31.93
N PRO A 30 57.99 -14.20 -32.07
CA PRO A 30 56.81 -14.67 -32.79
C PRO A 30 55.61 -13.96 -32.18
N PRO A 31 54.65 -13.45 -32.97
CA PRO A 31 53.49 -12.78 -32.40
C PRO A 31 52.95 -13.70 -31.31
N ALA A 32 52.92 -13.21 -30.07
CA ALA A 32 52.38 -13.97 -28.96
C ALA A 32 51.07 -14.58 -29.46
N PRO A 33 50.81 -15.89 -29.23
CA PRO A 33 49.62 -16.56 -29.73
C PRO A 33 48.45 -15.62 -29.48
N ALA A 34 47.74 -15.24 -30.57
CA ALA A 34 46.81 -14.13 -30.62
C ALA A 34 46.13 -14.00 -29.25
N TRP A 35 46.60 -13.05 -28.44
CA TRP A 35 46.04 -12.86 -27.12
C TRP A 35 44.67 -12.29 -27.37
N THR A 36 43.69 -13.17 -27.46
CA THR A 36 42.30 -12.81 -27.30
C THR A 36 42.16 -12.48 -25.83
N PRO A 37 41.89 -11.21 -25.45
CA PRO A 37 41.42 -10.95 -24.11
C PRO A 37 40.32 -11.97 -23.83
N PRO A 38 40.33 -12.65 -22.66
CA PRO A 38 39.17 -13.43 -22.28
C PRO A 38 37.96 -12.53 -22.46
N ALA A 39 36.94 -13.03 -23.14
CA ALA A 39 35.67 -12.31 -23.22
C ALA A 39 35.33 -11.91 -21.78
N PRO A 40 35.02 -10.62 -21.51
CA PRO A 40 34.64 -10.22 -20.16
C PRO A 40 33.53 -11.17 -19.73
N ALA A 41 33.68 -11.79 -18.55
CA ALA A 41 32.60 -12.57 -17.99
C ALA A 41 31.39 -11.65 -17.95
N VAL A 42 30.37 -11.97 -18.73
CA VAL A 42 29.11 -11.24 -18.66
C VAL A 42 28.50 -11.69 -17.34
N PRO A 43 28.31 -10.78 -16.36
CA PRO A 43 27.71 -11.17 -15.11
C PRO A 43 26.36 -11.79 -15.42
N ALA A 44 26.02 -12.87 -14.72
CA ALA A 44 24.72 -13.53 -14.85
C ALA A 44 23.57 -12.56 -14.56
N VAL A 45 23.85 -11.47 -13.84
CA VAL A 45 22.88 -10.49 -13.35
C VAL A 45 22.98 -9.15 -14.08
N THR A 46 21.85 -8.46 -14.16
CA THR A 46 21.77 -7.09 -14.70
C THR A 46 21.40 -6.11 -13.59
N LEU A 47 21.93 -4.90 -13.67
CA LEU A 47 21.62 -3.80 -12.73
C LEU A 47 20.79 -2.74 -13.47
N GLY A 48 19.69 -2.32 -12.88
CA GLY A 48 18.82 -1.25 -13.39
C GLY A 48 18.40 -0.29 -12.28
N ASP A 49 17.87 0.88 -12.64
CA ASP A 49 17.44 1.93 -11.70
C ASP A 49 16.10 1.63 -10.98
N GLY A 50 15.52 0.45 -11.19
CA GLY A 50 14.26 0.04 -10.57
C GLY A 50 13.02 0.60 -11.24
N THR A 51 13.16 1.36 -12.33
CA THR A 51 12.07 1.64 -13.27
C THR A 51 11.98 0.50 -14.27
N ASP A 52 10.78 -0.06 -14.47
CA ASP A 52 10.60 -1.07 -15.49
C ASP A 52 10.94 -0.47 -16.87
N GLY A 53 11.99 -0.99 -17.52
CA GLY A 53 12.08 -0.98 -18.99
C GLY A 53 13.00 0.02 -19.69
N THR A 54 13.89 0.79 -19.04
CA THR A 54 14.90 1.57 -19.80
C THR A 54 16.32 1.14 -19.51
N ALA A 55 16.85 0.28 -20.39
CA ALA A 55 18.28 0.03 -20.52
C ALA A 55 19.04 1.35 -20.71
N GLY A 56 20.15 1.49 -19.98
CA GLY A 56 20.95 2.71 -19.90
C GLY A 56 21.43 3.25 -21.25
N SER A 57 21.56 4.58 -21.32
CA SER A 57 22.18 5.23 -22.45
C SER A 57 23.68 4.88 -22.49
N ALA A 58 24.06 4.04 -23.43
CA ALA A 58 25.40 4.03 -24.01
C ALA A 58 25.30 3.62 -25.49
N ALA A 59 25.27 4.65 -26.34
CA ALA A 59 25.64 4.66 -27.76
C ALA A 59 25.25 3.44 -28.65
N GLY A 60 24.17 3.61 -29.43
CA GLY A 60 24.15 3.24 -30.84
C GLY A 60 23.37 1.99 -31.25
N GLY A 61 22.24 2.21 -31.95
CA GLY A 61 21.77 1.32 -33.03
C GLY A 61 20.47 0.52 -32.78
N ALA A 62 19.38 1.04 -33.34
CA ALA A 62 18.19 0.38 -33.91
C ALA A 62 17.45 -0.75 -33.16
N ASP A 63 16.15 -0.50 -32.95
CA ASP A 63 15.06 -1.46 -32.73
C ASP A 63 15.28 -2.54 -31.65
N ALA A 64 15.21 -2.13 -30.38
CA ALA A 64 14.72 -3.01 -29.33
C ALA A 64 13.19 -2.90 -29.29
N PRO A 65 12.43 -4.00 -29.40
CA PRO A 65 10.98 -3.94 -29.24
C PRO A 65 10.68 -3.51 -27.80
N ALA A 66 9.76 -2.54 -27.64
CA ALA A 66 9.18 -2.23 -26.34
C ALA A 66 8.59 -3.52 -25.75
N ASP A 67 9.02 -3.87 -24.54
CA ASP A 67 8.54 -5.07 -23.83
C ASP A 67 7.03 -4.94 -23.55
N PRO A 68 6.18 -5.83 -24.07
CA PRO A 68 4.73 -5.73 -23.92
C PRO A 68 4.21 -6.34 -22.60
N ALA A 69 5.04 -6.61 -21.58
CA ALA A 69 4.59 -7.28 -20.35
C ALA A 69 5.27 -6.80 -19.05
N ALA A 70 4.81 -5.70 -18.47
CA ALA A 70 4.88 -5.49 -17.01
C ALA A 70 3.82 -4.47 -16.57
N ALA A 71 2.54 -4.81 -16.72
CA ALA A 71 1.54 -4.11 -15.92
C ALA A 71 1.85 -4.42 -14.44
N ALA A 72 1.86 -3.39 -13.59
CA ALA A 72 2.09 -3.59 -12.16
C ALA A 72 1.11 -4.65 -11.63
N PRO A 73 1.56 -5.63 -10.83
CA PRO A 73 0.71 -6.72 -10.41
C PRO A 73 -0.46 -6.15 -9.60
N THR A 74 -1.68 -6.48 -10.03
CA THR A 74 -2.91 -6.03 -9.37
C THR A 74 -3.44 -7.14 -8.46
N ALA A 75 -3.96 -6.77 -7.30
CA ALA A 75 -4.70 -7.68 -6.40
C ALA A 75 -6.15 -7.20 -6.25
N PRO A 76 -7.03 -7.42 -7.24
CA PRO A 76 -8.44 -7.10 -7.12
C PRO A 76 -9.05 -7.80 -5.90
N GLY A 77 -9.84 -7.08 -5.11
CA GLY A 77 -10.48 -7.61 -3.89
C GLY A 77 -9.66 -7.50 -2.60
N LEU A 78 -8.37 -7.11 -2.68
CA LEU A 78 -7.57 -6.79 -1.50
C LEU A 78 -8.22 -5.62 -0.73
N ASP A 79 -8.33 -5.74 0.59
CA ASP A 79 -8.87 -4.67 1.45
C ASP A 79 -7.76 -3.72 1.85
N VAL A 80 -7.55 -2.68 1.04
CA VAL A 80 -6.54 -1.67 1.36
C VAL A 80 -7.07 -0.73 2.43
N ARG A 81 -6.33 -0.68 3.54
CA ARG A 81 -6.55 0.30 4.60
C ARG A 81 -5.79 1.57 4.25
N LEU A 82 -6.45 2.70 4.44
CA LEU A 82 -5.86 4.03 4.27
C LEU A 82 -6.12 4.83 5.54
N LEU A 83 -5.04 5.31 6.13
CA LEU A 83 -5.02 6.24 7.24
C LEU A 83 -4.20 7.44 6.80
N TYR A 84 -4.80 8.63 6.88
CA TYR A 84 -4.11 9.86 6.55
C TYR A 84 -4.45 10.90 7.61
N ASN A 85 -3.41 11.43 8.24
CA ASN A 85 -3.49 12.44 9.28
C ASN A 85 -2.53 13.57 8.90
N ALA A 86 -3.10 14.72 8.54
CA ALA A 86 -2.34 15.92 8.19
C ALA A 86 -2.16 16.89 9.36
N ASP A 87 -2.53 16.50 10.59
CA ASP A 87 -2.25 17.29 11.79
C ASP A 87 -0.74 17.55 11.87
N PRO A 88 -0.28 18.82 11.83
CA PRO A 88 1.14 19.14 11.92
C PRO A 88 1.80 18.63 13.20
N ALA A 89 1.03 18.32 14.25
CA ALA A 89 1.53 17.76 15.49
C ALA A 89 1.77 16.24 15.42
N SER A 90 1.08 15.51 14.55
CA SER A 90 1.21 14.04 14.40
C SER A 90 0.98 13.59 12.95
N PRO A 91 1.80 14.05 11.99
CA PRO A 91 1.55 13.79 10.58
C PRO A 91 1.91 12.35 10.20
N VAL A 92 0.88 11.57 9.87
CA VAL A 92 1.00 10.16 9.52
C VAL A 92 0.22 9.91 8.25
N ALA A 93 0.85 9.31 7.24
CA ALA A 93 0.13 8.59 6.20
C ALA A 93 0.51 7.12 6.29
N ALA A 94 -0.49 6.25 6.34
CA ALA A 94 -0.27 4.81 6.36
C ALA A 94 -1.26 4.10 5.43
N ARG A 95 -0.76 3.17 4.64
CA ARG A 95 -1.57 2.23 3.87
C ARG A 95 -0.96 0.84 3.85
N TRP A 96 -1.83 -0.16 3.85
CA TRP A 96 -1.46 -1.58 3.78
C TRP A 96 -2.64 -2.39 3.24
N GLY A 97 -2.33 -3.53 2.62
CA GLY A 97 -3.32 -4.45 2.09
C GLY A 97 -3.69 -5.54 3.10
N GLU A 98 -4.97 -5.71 3.40
CA GLU A 98 -5.47 -6.83 4.19
C GLU A 98 -6.13 -7.87 3.27
N ILE A 99 -5.78 -9.14 3.47
CA ILE A 99 -6.45 -10.25 2.80
C ILE A 99 -7.75 -10.54 3.57
N PRO A 100 -8.93 -10.44 2.94
CA PRO A 100 -10.18 -10.71 3.63
C PRO A 100 -10.17 -12.11 4.29
N GLY A 101 -10.70 -12.26 5.51
CA GLY A 101 -10.73 -13.55 6.21
C GLY A 101 -9.37 -14.12 6.66
N ASN A 102 -8.23 -13.46 6.36
CA ASN A 102 -6.91 -13.85 6.84
C ASN A 102 -6.50 -13.00 8.04
N ASP A 103 -6.99 -13.39 9.22
CA ASP A 103 -6.80 -12.65 10.47
C ASP A 103 -5.33 -12.57 10.90
N SER A 104 -4.53 -13.60 10.59
CA SER A 104 -3.11 -13.66 10.96
C SER A 104 -2.28 -12.63 10.20
N PHE A 105 -2.51 -12.51 8.89
CA PHE A 105 -1.82 -11.51 8.07
C PHE A 105 -2.31 -10.10 8.39
N THR A 106 -3.62 -9.94 8.58
CA THR A 106 -4.24 -8.69 9.03
C THR A 106 -3.63 -8.21 10.35
N ALA A 107 -3.53 -9.08 11.35
CA ALA A 107 -2.95 -8.75 12.65
C ALA A 107 -1.45 -8.38 12.54
N LEU A 108 -0.70 -9.09 11.70
CA LEU A 108 0.71 -8.80 11.46
C LEU A 108 0.92 -7.39 10.88
N LEU A 109 0.27 -7.06 9.77
CA LEU A 109 0.44 -5.76 9.12
C LEU A 109 -0.08 -4.62 9.99
N ARG A 110 -1.26 -4.81 10.61
CA ARG A 110 -1.81 -3.83 11.54
C ARG A 110 -0.87 -3.57 12.70
N GLY A 111 -0.30 -4.62 13.30
CA GLY A 111 0.69 -4.51 14.37
C GLY A 111 1.91 -3.69 13.94
N ARG A 112 2.47 -3.97 12.76
CA ARG A 112 3.62 -3.21 12.20
C ARG A 112 3.29 -1.73 12.02
N VAL A 113 2.10 -1.41 11.51
CA VAL A 113 1.67 -0.02 11.32
C VAL A 113 1.44 0.67 12.66
N THR A 114 0.75 0.04 13.60
CA THR A 114 0.49 0.62 14.92
C THR A 114 1.77 0.81 15.73
N ASP A 115 2.74 -0.10 15.62
CA ASP A 115 4.05 0.04 16.25
C ASP A 115 4.82 1.22 15.65
N ALA A 116 4.77 1.41 14.33
CA ALA A 116 5.39 2.56 13.67
C ALA A 116 4.76 3.89 14.10
N ILE A 117 3.43 3.94 14.21
CA ILE A 117 2.70 5.11 14.72
C ILE A 117 3.07 5.40 16.18
N ALA A 118 3.12 4.37 17.03
CA ALA A 118 3.52 4.51 18.42
C ALA A 118 4.97 4.99 18.57
N ALA A 119 5.89 4.47 17.76
CA ALA A 119 7.27 4.92 17.71
C ALA A 119 7.39 6.38 17.25
N HIS A 120 6.61 6.78 16.23
CA HIS A 120 6.56 8.16 15.75
C HIS A 120 5.99 9.11 16.82
N ALA A 121 4.92 8.72 17.50
CA ALA A 121 4.36 9.47 18.63
C ALA A 121 5.36 9.62 19.79
N ALA A 122 6.10 8.55 20.12
CA ALA A 122 7.14 8.60 21.14
C ALA A 122 8.30 9.51 20.75
N ALA A 123 8.71 9.52 19.47
CA ALA A 123 9.79 10.36 18.96
C ALA A 123 9.42 11.86 18.93
N THR A 124 8.16 12.18 18.62
CA THR A 124 7.66 13.57 18.56
C THR A 124 7.15 14.10 19.90
N GLY A 125 6.82 13.21 20.84
CA GLY A 125 6.17 13.56 22.10
C GLY A 125 4.69 13.90 21.96
N VAL A 126 4.09 13.67 20.78
CA VAL A 126 2.69 13.95 20.49
C VAL A 126 1.94 12.63 20.28
N ALA A 127 0.89 12.41 21.06
CA ALA A 127 0.04 11.25 20.89
C ALA A 127 -0.73 11.33 19.57
N TYR A 128 -0.80 10.20 18.86
CA TYR A 128 -1.61 10.08 17.65
C TYR A 128 -3.09 10.31 17.96
N ARG A 129 -3.79 11.00 17.05
CA ARG A 129 -5.24 11.18 17.05
C ARG A 129 -5.75 11.07 15.62
N PRO A 130 -6.80 10.29 15.34
CA PRO A 130 -7.37 10.24 14.01
C PRO A 130 -7.83 11.61 13.52
N ALA A 131 -7.56 11.92 12.26
CA ALA A 131 -8.01 13.12 11.56
C ALA A 131 -8.54 12.73 10.17
N ALA A 132 -9.42 13.56 9.62
CA ALA A 132 -9.99 13.38 8.28
C ALA A 132 -9.76 14.65 7.44
N ASP A 133 -8.51 14.87 7.14
CA ASP A 133 -7.95 16.04 6.47
C ASP A 133 -6.97 15.63 5.36
N ALA A 134 -7.17 14.43 4.80
CA ALA A 134 -6.42 14.00 3.65
C ALA A 134 -6.56 15.02 2.51
N PRO A 135 -5.52 15.22 1.68
CA PRO A 135 -5.72 15.81 0.36
C PRO A 135 -6.79 14.97 -0.37
N ASP A 136 -7.43 15.48 -1.41
CA ASP A 136 -8.42 14.69 -2.15
C ASP A 136 -7.76 13.43 -2.74
N ILE A 137 -7.81 12.32 -2.01
CA ILE A 137 -7.26 11.02 -2.41
C ILE A 137 -8.31 10.36 -3.29
N GLY A 138 -8.15 10.59 -4.59
CA GLY A 138 -8.93 9.94 -5.65
C GLY A 138 -8.92 8.42 -5.50
N ALA A 139 -9.92 7.75 -6.09
CA ALA A 139 -10.12 6.31 -5.93
C ALA A 139 -8.91 5.47 -6.37
N ASP A 140 -8.15 5.93 -7.36
CA ASP A 140 -6.92 5.32 -7.88
C ASP A 140 -5.76 5.35 -6.87
N MET A 141 -5.76 6.33 -5.96
CA MET A 141 -4.72 6.49 -4.94
C MET A 141 -5.02 5.78 -3.62
N ARG A 142 -6.20 5.14 -3.49
CA ARG A 142 -6.63 4.40 -2.29
C ARG A 142 -6.07 2.98 -2.22
N GLY A 143 -5.44 2.49 -3.28
CA GLY A 143 -4.79 1.18 -3.33
C GLY A 143 -3.33 1.18 -2.85
N CYS A 144 -2.72 -0.01 -2.84
CA CYS A 144 -1.26 -0.13 -2.80
C CYS A 144 -0.67 0.47 -4.08
N LEU A 145 0.40 1.26 -3.94
CA LEU A 145 0.93 2.05 -5.05
C LEU A 145 2.15 1.39 -5.69
N PRO A 146 2.11 1.08 -7.00
CA PRO A 146 3.28 0.60 -7.72
C PRO A 146 4.49 1.52 -7.55
N GLY A 147 5.67 0.93 -7.38
CA GLY A 147 6.92 1.65 -7.18
C GLY A 147 7.08 2.38 -5.84
N SER A 148 6.12 2.28 -4.90
CA SER A 148 6.29 2.89 -3.57
C SER A 148 7.43 2.24 -2.78
N SER A 149 7.76 0.97 -3.07
CA SER A 149 8.86 0.24 -2.42
C SER A 149 10.22 0.36 -3.11
N THR A 150 10.27 0.88 -4.35
CA THR A 150 11.51 0.97 -5.15
C THR A 150 11.98 2.38 -5.45
N ARG A 151 11.12 3.40 -5.42
CA ARG A 151 11.55 4.79 -5.64
C ARG A 151 12.38 5.35 -4.46
N PRO A 152 13.21 6.39 -4.64
CA PRO A 152 13.91 7.05 -3.54
C PRO A 152 12.95 7.51 -2.43
N ALA A 153 13.33 7.38 -1.16
CA ALA A 153 12.49 7.77 -0.03
C ALA A 153 12.07 9.25 -0.08
N ALA A 154 12.97 10.13 -0.53
CA ALA A 154 12.68 11.56 -0.72
C ALA A 154 11.54 11.80 -1.73
N GLU A 155 11.42 10.98 -2.79
CA GLU A 155 10.32 11.08 -3.75
C GLU A 155 9.00 10.56 -3.16
N VAL A 156 9.03 9.51 -2.34
CA VAL A 156 7.85 9.04 -1.59
C VAL A 156 7.34 10.14 -0.66
N LEU A 157 8.25 10.82 0.04
CA LEU A 157 7.90 11.87 1.00
C LEU A 157 7.44 13.18 0.33
N ALA A 158 7.86 13.43 -0.91
CA ALA A 158 7.43 14.59 -1.70
C ALA A 158 6.03 14.39 -2.33
N ASP A 159 5.52 13.17 -2.36
CA ASP A 159 4.20 12.83 -2.90
C ASP A 159 3.12 13.09 -1.83
N PRO A 160 2.23 14.08 -2.01
CA PRO A 160 1.19 14.40 -1.05
C PRO A 160 0.17 13.27 -0.89
N GLY A 161 0.06 12.37 -1.87
CA GLY A 161 -0.74 11.17 -1.74
C GLY A 161 -0.15 10.19 -0.73
N LEU A 162 1.17 10.15 -0.54
CA LEU A 162 1.89 9.16 0.27
C LEU A 162 2.47 9.68 1.58
N ALA A 163 2.60 10.99 1.74
CA ALA A 163 3.12 11.60 2.95
C ALA A 163 2.49 12.99 3.20
N PRO A 164 2.14 13.32 4.46
CA PRO A 164 1.67 14.65 4.81
C PRO A 164 2.73 15.74 4.59
N GLN A 165 2.29 16.87 4.04
CA GLN A 165 3.15 18.00 3.68
C GLN A 165 3.14 19.08 4.77
N THR A 166 3.57 18.72 5.99
CA THR A 166 3.46 19.57 7.19
C THR A 166 4.74 20.31 7.59
N GLY A 167 5.88 19.98 6.96
CA GLY A 167 7.18 20.59 7.26
C GLY A 167 7.82 20.15 8.60
N GLY A 168 7.15 19.29 9.36
CA GLY A 168 7.66 18.67 10.59
C GLY A 168 8.10 17.21 10.39
N PRO A 169 8.38 16.49 11.50
CA PRO A 169 8.64 15.06 11.44
C PRO A 169 7.44 14.32 10.84
N VAL A 170 7.65 13.39 9.91
CA VAL A 170 6.58 12.67 9.20
C VAL A 170 6.80 11.17 9.24
N LEU A 171 5.71 10.42 9.34
CA LEU A 171 5.67 8.97 9.13
C LEU A 171 4.89 8.66 7.85
N SER A 172 5.53 7.93 6.94
CA SER A 172 4.89 7.36 5.75
C SER A 172 4.99 5.84 5.81
N VAL A 173 3.86 5.15 5.76
CA VAL A 173 3.77 3.71 5.55
C VAL A 173 3.07 3.47 4.22
N SER A 174 3.77 2.81 3.30
CA SER A 174 3.25 2.49 1.97
C SER A 174 3.26 0.99 1.73
N CYS A 175 2.27 0.51 0.97
CA CYS A 175 2.25 -0.85 0.46
C CYS A 175 2.37 -0.86 -1.05
N GLU A 176 3.02 -1.91 -1.56
CA GLU A 176 3.10 -2.24 -2.97
C GLU A 176 2.86 -3.74 -3.15
N VAL A 177 1.94 -4.11 -4.02
CA VAL A 177 1.84 -5.50 -4.48
C VAL A 177 3.00 -5.74 -5.43
N ARG A 178 3.89 -6.69 -5.09
CA ARG A 178 5.11 -6.99 -5.86
C ARG A 178 4.95 -8.18 -6.79
N ALA A 179 4.08 -9.11 -6.41
CA ALA A 179 3.65 -10.24 -7.22
C ALA A 179 2.35 -10.81 -6.63
N ALA A 180 1.55 -11.45 -7.47
CA ALA A 180 0.33 -12.13 -7.06
C ALA A 180 0.00 -13.21 -8.08
N ALA A 181 -0.11 -14.46 -7.64
CA ALA A 181 -0.57 -15.55 -8.50
C ALA A 181 -1.09 -16.73 -7.68
N GLY A 182 -2.11 -17.42 -8.20
CA GLY A 182 -2.72 -18.55 -7.51
C GLY A 182 -3.20 -18.13 -6.12
N ASP A 183 -2.73 -18.82 -5.08
CA ASP A 183 -3.04 -18.51 -3.68
C ASP A 183 -1.91 -17.74 -2.96
N ILE A 184 -0.96 -17.15 -3.69
CA ILE A 184 0.15 -16.37 -3.13
C ILE A 184 0.01 -14.89 -3.45
N LEU A 185 0.02 -14.05 -2.41
CA LEU A 185 0.18 -12.61 -2.51
C LEU A 185 1.56 -12.21 -1.97
N VAL A 186 2.21 -11.28 -2.67
CA VAL A 186 3.46 -10.67 -2.24
C VAL A 186 3.25 -9.18 -2.06
N GLU A 187 3.33 -8.71 -0.81
CA GLU A 187 3.16 -7.31 -0.45
C GLU A 187 4.44 -6.77 0.18
N ALA A 188 4.98 -5.68 -0.38
CA ALA A 188 6.04 -4.91 0.24
C ALA A 188 5.41 -3.82 1.11
N LEU A 189 5.69 -3.87 2.42
CA LEU A 189 5.37 -2.80 3.37
C LEU A 189 6.63 -1.96 3.60
N ARG A 190 6.58 -0.68 3.26
CA ARG A 190 7.68 0.27 3.45
C ARG A 190 7.31 1.34 4.46
N ILE A 191 8.17 1.53 5.46
CA ILE A 191 8.02 2.47 6.55
C ILE A 191 9.16 3.48 6.45
N ILE A 192 8.81 4.75 6.22
CA ILE A 192 9.75 5.86 6.10
C ILE A 192 9.43 6.84 7.23
N THR A 193 10.46 7.22 7.98
CA THR A 193 10.39 8.37 8.87
C THR A 193 11.33 9.46 8.37
N ALA A 194 10.89 10.70 8.50
CA ALA A 194 11.72 11.85 8.20
C ALA A 194 11.50 12.96 9.22
N ALA A 195 12.51 13.80 9.40
CA ALA A 195 12.45 15.02 10.22
C ALA A 195 13.28 16.11 9.53
N ASP A 196 12.79 17.36 9.58
CA ASP A 196 13.45 18.51 8.95
C ASP A 196 13.79 18.29 7.46
N GLY A 197 12.91 17.58 6.74
CA GLY A 197 13.08 17.26 5.33
C GLY A 197 14.19 16.23 5.03
N GLN A 198 14.70 15.53 6.04
CA GLN A 198 15.69 14.47 5.91
C GLN A 198 15.10 13.13 6.35
N VAL A 199 15.34 12.08 5.55
CA VAL A 199 14.96 10.71 5.90
C VAL A 199 15.80 10.25 7.10
N THR A 200 15.13 9.83 8.17
CA THR A 200 15.75 9.32 9.40
C THR A 200 15.70 7.79 9.48
N SER A 201 14.70 7.16 8.88
CA SER A 201 14.64 5.71 8.67
C SER A 201 13.90 5.37 7.36
N ASP A 202 14.30 4.27 6.72
CA ASP A 202 13.66 3.71 5.52
C ASP A 202 13.77 2.17 5.54
N GLU A 203 12.72 1.55 6.07
CA GLU A 203 12.60 0.10 6.18
C GLU A 203 11.61 -0.43 5.16
N THR A 204 11.97 -1.50 4.45
CA THR A 204 11.05 -2.21 3.57
C THR A 204 11.09 -3.69 3.90
N THR A 205 9.92 -4.27 4.16
CA THR A 205 9.74 -5.71 4.37
C THR A 205 8.86 -6.26 3.27
N VAL A 206 9.32 -7.33 2.61
CA VAL A 206 8.54 -8.02 1.56
C VAL A 206 7.94 -9.29 2.17
N TYR A 207 6.62 -9.28 2.34
CA TYR A 207 5.86 -10.40 2.87
C TYR A 207 5.34 -11.28 1.76
N TYR A 208 5.47 -12.59 1.95
CA TYR A 208 4.84 -13.61 1.15
C TYR A 208 3.81 -14.31 2.00
N VAL A 209 2.58 -14.35 1.51
CA VAL A 209 1.45 -14.88 2.25
C VAL A 209 0.61 -15.78 1.36
N GLN A 210 0.25 -16.94 1.91
CA GLN A 210 -0.80 -17.76 1.33
C GLN A 210 -2.15 -17.14 1.69
N THR A 211 -3.00 -16.88 0.71
CA THR A 211 -4.26 -16.14 0.89
C THR A 211 -5.21 -16.83 1.87
N SER A 212 -5.14 -18.16 1.96
CA SER A 212 -5.88 -18.99 2.92
C SER A 212 -5.41 -18.88 4.38
N GLY A 213 -4.27 -18.23 4.64
CA GLY A 213 -3.65 -18.14 5.96
C GLY A 213 -2.73 -19.30 6.33
N GLY A 214 -2.39 -20.19 5.38
CA GLY A 214 -1.53 -21.35 5.63
C GLY A 214 -0.10 -21.00 6.03
N PHE A 215 0.47 -19.93 5.47
CA PHE A 215 1.76 -19.39 5.92
C PHE A 215 1.88 -17.88 5.68
N ILE A 216 2.75 -17.26 6.46
CA ILE A 216 3.25 -15.90 6.26
C ILE A 216 4.76 -15.97 6.48
N THR A 217 5.55 -15.48 5.53
CA THR A 217 7.01 -15.43 5.63
C THR A 217 7.56 -14.17 4.96
N THR A 218 8.84 -13.92 5.12
CA THR A 218 9.58 -12.84 4.48
C THR A 218 10.58 -13.42 3.48
N SER A 219 10.98 -12.60 2.51
CA SER A 219 11.76 -13.08 1.37
C SER A 219 13.15 -13.65 1.76
N ASP A 220 13.75 -13.21 2.86
CA ASP A 220 15.06 -13.65 3.39
C ASP A 220 15.18 -15.16 3.68
N THR A 221 14.06 -15.88 3.66
CA THR A 221 13.98 -17.33 3.85
C THR A 221 14.08 -18.16 2.56
N PHE A 222 13.97 -17.53 1.38
CA PHE A 222 13.89 -18.25 0.10
C PHE A 222 15.23 -18.47 -0.59
N LEU A 223 16.26 -17.71 -0.22
CA LEU A 223 17.61 -17.86 -0.74
C LEU A 223 18.41 -18.77 0.19
N SER A 224 19.05 -19.77 -0.39
CA SER A 224 19.98 -20.64 0.32
C SER A 224 21.26 -19.89 0.70
N ASP A 225 21.98 -20.38 1.71
CA ASP A 225 23.24 -19.76 2.16
C ASP A 225 24.28 -19.71 1.04
N ASP A 226 24.36 -20.76 0.22
CA ASP A 226 25.23 -20.81 -0.95
C ASP A 226 24.74 -19.84 -2.04
N GLY A 227 23.42 -19.75 -2.24
CA GLY A 227 22.79 -18.77 -3.14
C GLY A 227 23.11 -17.33 -2.76
N LEU A 228 23.06 -16.99 -1.47
CA LEU A 228 23.42 -15.65 -0.97
C LEU A 228 24.87 -15.29 -1.27
N ARG A 229 25.80 -16.26 -1.15
CA ARG A 229 27.21 -16.04 -1.52
C ARG A 229 27.37 -15.87 -3.03
N ILE A 230 26.71 -16.68 -3.85
CA ILE A 230 26.71 -16.53 -5.31
C ILE A 230 26.23 -15.12 -5.69
N LEU A 231 25.10 -14.68 -5.12
CA LEU A 231 24.53 -13.36 -5.36
C LEU A 231 25.47 -12.23 -4.96
N LEU A 232 26.16 -12.34 -3.81
CA LEU A 232 27.13 -11.32 -3.40
C LEU A 232 28.25 -11.18 -4.44
N LYS A 233 28.77 -12.30 -4.92
CA LYS A 233 29.83 -12.30 -5.93
C LYS A 233 29.34 -11.64 -7.22
N ASP A 234 28.18 -12.05 -7.72
CA ASP A 234 27.60 -11.53 -8.96
C ASP A 234 27.29 -10.02 -8.86
N LEU A 235 26.77 -9.57 -7.71
CA LEU A 235 26.51 -8.16 -7.44
C LEU A 235 27.80 -7.33 -7.46
N VAL A 236 28.84 -7.79 -6.75
CA VAL A 236 30.13 -7.09 -6.71
C VAL A 236 30.79 -7.05 -8.09
N GLU A 237 30.70 -8.14 -8.86
CA GLU A 237 31.22 -8.20 -10.23
C GLU A 237 30.46 -7.26 -11.17
N ALA A 238 29.13 -7.25 -11.12
CA ALA A 238 28.32 -6.33 -11.92
C ALA A 238 28.59 -4.86 -11.59
N LEU A 239 28.74 -4.51 -10.30
CA LEU A 239 29.09 -3.16 -9.87
C LEU A 239 30.50 -2.75 -10.32
N LYS A 240 31.48 -3.65 -10.25
CA LYS A 240 32.85 -3.44 -10.78
C LYS A 240 32.84 -3.14 -12.28
N ILE A 241 32.09 -3.93 -13.04
CA ILE A 241 31.97 -3.77 -14.50
C ILE A 241 31.29 -2.43 -14.81
N SER A 242 30.20 -2.10 -14.12
CA SER A 242 29.52 -0.80 -14.27
C SER A 242 30.43 0.38 -13.92
N ALA A 243 31.37 0.18 -12.99
CA ALA A 243 32.38 1.17 -12.60
C ALA A 243 33.60 1.25 -13.54
N GLY A 244 33.65 0.41 -14.60
CA GLY A 244 34.76 0.38 -15.56
C GLY A 244 36.04 -0.28 -15.03
N ALA A 245 35.95 -1.11 -13.98
CA ALA A 245 37.10 -1.80 -13.41
C ALA A 245 37.59 -2.96 -14.30
N LEU A 246 38.90 -3.01 -14.58
CA LEU A 246 39.55 -4.03 -15.43
C LEU A 246 40.02 -5.29 -14.67
N ARG A 247 39.78 -5.40 -13.35
CA ARG A 247 40.16 -6.58 -12.55
C ARG A 247 38.94 -7.21 -11.84
N PRO A 248 38.63 -8.49 -12.09
CA PRO A 248 37.43 -9.12 -11.56
C PRO A 248 37.57 -9.65 -10.13
N GLU A 249 38.76 -10.04 -9.68
CA GLU A 249 38.90 -10.79 -8.41
C GLU A 249 38.50 -9.95 -7.18
N MET A 250 37.67 -10.55 -6.32
CA MET A 250 37.36 -10.02 -4.99
C MET A 250 38.61 -10.08 -4.12
N THR A 251 38.75 -9.12 -3.22
CA THR A 251 39.92 -9.07 -2.33
C THR A 251 39.67 -9.69 -0.98
N GLN A 252 38.40 -9.80 -0.58
CA GLN A 252 37.93 -10.60 0.52
C GLN A 252 37.16 -11.80 -0.02
N SER A 253 37.30 -12.96 0.63
CA SER A 253 36.55 -14.15 0.26
C SER A 253 35.06 -13.96 0.56
N VAL A 254 34.20 -14.47 -0.32
CA VAL A 254 32.73 -14.47 -0.13
C VAL A 254 32.32 -15.24 1.13
N ASP A 255 33.12 -16.23 1.52
CA ASP A 255 32.90 -17.05 2.71
C ASP A 255 33.13 -16.29 4.03
N GLU A 256 33.85 -15.17 3.98
CA GLU A 256 34.14 -14.35 5.16
C GLU A 256 33.05 -13.30 5.45
N PHE A 257 32.13 -13.06 4.50
CA PHE A 257 31.02 -12.14 4.71
C PHE A 257 29.97 -12.74 5.65
N PRO A 258 29.51 -12.01 6.69
CA PRO A 258 28.51 -12.51 7.61
C PRO A 258 27.19 -12.82 6.88
N LEU A 259 26.70 -14.06 6.98
CA LEU A 259 25.46 -14.49 6.32
C LEU A 259 24.25 -13.62 6.67
N GLU A 260 24.13 -13.19 7.93
CA GLU A 260 23.03 -12.32 8.38
C GLU A 260 23.01 -10.96 7.65
N GLN A 261 24.18 -10.42 7.30
CA GLN A 261 24.26 -9.20 6.49
C GLN A 261 23.80 -9.48 5.06
N LEU A 262 24.20 -10.62 4.47
CA LEU A 262 23.75 -11.00 3.13
C LEU A 262 22.24 -11.23 3.09
N ARG A 263 21.67 -11.91 4.10
CA ARG A 263 20.22 -12.06 4.24
C ARG A 263 19.54 -10.72 4.23
N THR A 264 20.02 -9.77 5.05
CA THR A 264 19.45 -8.41 5.12
C THR A 264 19.51 -7.69 3.77
N VAL A 265 20.64 -7.77 3.06
CA VAL A 265 20.83 -7.11 1.76
C VAL A 265 19.92 -7.67 0.68
N PHE A 266 19.75 -9.00 0.67
CA PHE A 266 18.93 -9.69 -0.32
C PHE A 266 17.48 -9.93 0.16
N ALA A 267 17.08 -9.42 1.33
CA ALA A 267 15.74 -9.58 1.92
C ALA A 267 14.62 -8.78 1.22
N ARG A 268 14.95 -8.02 0.17
CA ARG A 268 14.00 -7.18 -0.57
C ARG A 268 13.82 -7.70 -2.00
N HIS A 269 13.57 -9.00 -2.15
CA HIS A 269 13.44 -9.63 -3.45
C HIS A 269 12.03 -10.13 -3.76
N THR A 270 11.74 -10.19 -5.07
CA THR A 270 10.50 -10.73 -5.63
C THR A 270 10.77 -11.62 -6.83
N PHE A 271 9.88 -12.57 -7.10
CA PHE A 271 9.90 -13.36 -8.33
C PHE A 271 8.98 -12.70 -9.36
N ALA A 272 9.50 -12.46 -10.55
CA ALA A 272 8.71 -12.00 -11.68
C ALA A 272 7.96 -13.17 -12.34
N ALA A 273 6.98 -12.86 -13.18
CA ALA A 273 6.15 -13.85 -13.87
C ALA A 273 6.93 -14.76 -14.84
N ASP A 274 8.08 -14.30 -15.33
CA ASP A 274 9.00 -15.10 -16.15
C ASP A 274 9.92 -16.02 -15.32
N GLY A 275 9.78 -16.00 -14.00
CA GLY A 275 10.61 -16.74 -13.05
C GLY A 275 11.93 -16.05 -12.71
N SER A 276 12.23 -14.87 -13.24
CA SER A 276 13.41 -14.11 -12.83
C SER A 276 13.29 -13.62 -11.39
N LEU A 277 14.43 -13.47 -10.72
CA LEU A 277 14.51 -12.94 -9.35
C LEU A 277 14.93 -11.47 -9.43
N ARG A 278 14.10 -10.57 -8.89
CA ARG A 278 14.36 -9.12 -8.83
C ARG A 278 14.66 -8.74 -7.39
N ILE A 279 15.84 -8.18 -7.14
CA ILE A 279 16.33 -7.83 -5.80
C ILE A 279 16.55 -6.32 -5.74
N THR A 280 15.86 -5.63 -4.83
CA THR A 280 16.12 -4.21 -4.55
C THR A 280 17.30 -4.10 -3.58
N VAL A 281 18.43 -3.56 -4.06
CA VAL A 281 19.63 -3.39 -3.24
C VAL A 281 19.63 -2.02 -2.56
N PRO A 282 19.82 -1.93 -1.23
CA PRO A 282 19.90 -0.67 -0.52
C PRO A 282 21.03 0.25 -1.01
N SER A 283 20.77 1.55 -1.01
CA SER A 283 21.70 2.61 -1.44
C SER A 283 22.99 2.70 -0.63
N ASP A 284 22.88 2.37 0.66
CA ASP A 284 23.93 2.41 1.66
C ASP A 284 24.71 1.09 1.73
N PHE A 285 24.30 0.06 0.96
CA PHE A 285 25.05 -1.18 0.88
C PHE A 285 26.48 -0.90 0.40
N THR A 286 27.44 -1.35 1.20
CA THR A 286 28.86 -1.26 0.87
C THR A 286 29.58 -2.53 1.28
N THR A 287 30.71 -2.77 0.62
CA THR A 287 31.66 -3.84 0.92
C THR A 287 33.06 -3.23 0.83
N PRO A 288 34.09 -3.86 1.42
CA PRO A 288 35.47 -3.40 1.24
C PRO A 288 35.90 -3.29 -0.24
N GLU A 289 35.33 -4.10 -1.14
CA GLU A 289 35.49 -3.98 -2.58
C GLU A 289 34.83 -2.70 -3.13
N LEU A 290 33.60 -2.41 -2.72
CA LEU A 290 32.83 -1.24 -3.17
C LEU A 290 33.41 0.07 -2.61
N ASP A 291 33.92 0.07 -1.38
CA ASP A 291 34.59 1.24 -0.78
C ASP A 291 35.81 1.69 -1.60
N ARG A 292 36.51 0.74 -2.24
CA ARG A 292 37.64 1.07 -3.15
C ARG A 292 37.18 1.63 -4.49
N LEU A 293 35.92 1.40 -4.85
CA LEU A 293 35.27 1.88 -6.06
C LEU A 293 34.42 3.14 -5.83
N ALA A 294 34.40 3.68 -4.59
CA ALA A 294 33.55 4.80 -4.13
C ALA A 294 33.64 6.13 -4.92
N ARG A 295 34.42 6.19 -6.01
CA ARG A 295 34.48 7.33 -6.94
C ARG A 295 33.43 7.27 -8.06
N VAL A 296 32.64 6.19 -8.16
CA VAL A 296 31.60 6.04 -9.19
C VAL A 296 30.22 6.31 -8.59
N PRO A 297 29.44 7.28 -9.13
CA PRO A 297 28.05 7.49 -8.74
C PRO A 297 27.25 6.20 -8.90
N ARG A 298 26.52 5.79 -7.86
CA ARG A 298 25.64 4.62 -7.90
C ARG A 298 24.19 5.07 -8.17
N PRO A 299 23.45 4.41 -9.07
CA PRO A 299 21.99 4.60 -9.15
C PRO A 299 21.36 4.21 -7.82
N ASN A 300 20.35 4.95 -7.37
CA ASN A 300 19.95 4.94 -5.96
C ASN A 300 18.44 4.97 -5.77
N PRO A 301 17.81 3.95 -5.13
CA PRO A 301 18.26 2.55 -5.06
C PRO A 301 18.32 1.89 -6.46
N PHE A 302 18.84 0.66 -6.57
CA PHE A 302 18.90 -0.06 -7.83
C PHE A 302 18.41 -1.50 -7.69
N VAL A 303 17.95 -2.08 -8.79
CA VAL A 303 17.43 -3.44 -8.87
C VAL A 303 18.43 -4.34 -9.57
N MET A 304 18.82 -5.41 -8.90
CA MET A 304 19.57 -6.52 -9.46
C MET A 304 18.59 -7.57 -9.97
N THR A 305 18.68 -7.93 -11.25
CA THR A 305 17.83 -8.97 -11.85
C THR A 305 18.67 -10.21 -12.15
N VAL A 306 18.22 -11.36 -11.67
CA VAL A 306 18.80 -12.67 -11.94
C VAL A 306 17.88 -13.42 -12.90
N PRO A 307 18.35 -13.83 -14.09
CA PRO A 307 17.57 -14.58 -15.06
C PRO A 307 17.04 -15.90 -14.49
N ALA A 308 15.83 -16.30 -14.86
CA ALA A 308 15.17 -17.51 -14.36
C ALA A 308 16.03 -18.79 -14.44
N ALA A 309 16.88 -18.90 -15.46
CA ALA A 309 17.78 -20.04 -15.68
C ALA A 309 18.81 -20.22 -14.54
N GLU A 310 19.20 -19.14 -13.87
CA GLU A 310 20.19 -19.14 -12.79
C GLU A 310 19.54 -19.23 -11.41
N VAL A 311 18.27 -18.82 -11.30
CA VAL A 311 17.56 -18.72 -10.01
C VAL A 311 17.45 -20.07 -9.30
N ALA A 312 17.23 -21.17 -10.02
CA ALA A 312 17.00 -22.49 -9.41
C ALA A 312 18.15 -22.95 -8.49
N ALA A 313 19.40 -22.56 -8.78
CA ALA A 313 20.57 -22.89 -7.96
C ALA A 313 20.68 -22.05 -6.68
N LEU A 314 19.92 -20.95 -6.59
CA LEU A 314 19.98 -20.00 -5.49
C LEU A 314 18.94 -20.31 -4.39
N LEU A 315 17.87 -21.00 -4.75
CA LEU A 315 16.68 -21.14 -3.91
C LEU A 315 16.77 -22.28 -2.89
N THR A 316 16.10 -22.06 -1.76
CA THR A 316 15.66 -23.15 -0.88
C THR A 316 14.51 -23.94 -1.55
N PRO A 317 14.16 -25.15 -1.08
CA PRO A 317 13.00 -25.88 -1.59
C PRO A 317 11.70 -25.08 -1.53
N GLN A 318 11.51 -24.33 -0.44
CA GLN A 318 10.35 -23.43 -0.29
C GLN A 318 10.41 -22.28 -1.30
N GLY A 319 11.57 -21.66 -1.50
CA GLY A 319 11.74 -20.61 -2.51
C GLY A 319 11.38 -21.11 -3.92
N ALA A 320 11.78 -22.33 -4.28
CA ALA A 320 11.46 -22.93 -5.57
C ALA A 320 9.96 -23.19 -5.77
N GLU A 321 9.25 -23.62 -4.71
CA GLU A 321 7.80 -23.78 -4.73
C GLU A 321 7.09 -22.44 -4.97
N ILE A 322 7.46 -21.40 -4.21
CA ILE A 322 6.89 -20.06 -4.34
C ILE A 322 7.15 -19.45 -5.72
N GLN A 323 8.39 -19.55 -6.22
CA GLN A 323 8.73 -19.12 -7.57
C GLN A 323 7.85 -19.83 -8.60
N SER A 324 7.64 -21.14 -8.47
CA SER A 324 6.82 -21.90 -9.40
C SER A 324 5.35 -21.46 -9.39
N VAL A 325 4.79 -21.10 -8.23
CA VAL A 325 3.41 -20.59 -8.15
C VAL A 325 3.31 -19.22 -8.81
N LEU A 326 4.25 -18.31 -8.51
CA LEU A 326 4.25 -16.96 -9.09
C LEU A 326 4.52 -16.94 -10.60
N ALA A 327 5.38 -17.82 -11.09
CA ALA A 327 5.65 -17.99 -12.52
C ALA A 327 4.51 -18.70 -13.29
N SER A 328 3.52 -19.26 -12.60
CA SER A 328 2.38 -19.93 -13.25
C SER A 328 1.47 -18.94 -14.00
N GLY A 329 1.47 -17.67 -13.60
CA GLY A 329 0.56 -16.66 -14.12
C GLY A 329 -0.92 -16.90 -13.78
N ALA A 330 -1.23 -17.84 -12.89
CA ALA A 330 -2.60 -18.09 -12.44
C ALA A 330 -3.18 -16.84 -11.75
N PRO A 331 -4.44 -16.46 -12.00
CA PRO A 331 -5.05 -15.33 -11.30
C PRO A 331 -5.02 -15.51 -9.78
N LEU A 332 -4.82 -14.40 -9.05
CA LEU A 332 -4.89 -14.40 -7.58
C LEU A 332 -6.28 -14.85 -7.11
N VAL A 333 -6.30 -15.77 -6.15
CA VAL A 333 -7.50 -16.27 -5.47
C VAL A 333 -7.49 -15.76 -4.04
N LEU A 334 -8.39 -14.82 -3.74
CA LEU A 334 -8.65 -14.36 -2.38
C LEU A 334 -9.82 -15.17 -1.79
N PRO A 335 -9.79 -15.50 -0.49
CA PRO A 335 -10.97 -16.03 0.20
C PRO A 335 -12.08 -14.97 0.28
N ASP A 336 -13.31 -15.44 0.48
CA ASP A 336 -14.42 -14.56 0.86
C ASP A 336 -14.14 -13.94 2.22
N GLY A 337 -14.48 -12.67 2.38
CA GLY A 337 -14.32 -11.95 3.65
C GLY A 337 -15.63 -11.47 4.24
N PRO A 338 -15.59 -11.03 5.51
CA PRO A 338 -16.73 -10.34 6.11
C PRO A 338 -17.04 -9.07 5.32
N THR A 339 -18.34 -8.75 5.25
CA THR A 339 -18.83 -7.48 4.72
C THR A 339 -18.32 -6.30 5.56
N ARG A 340 -18.34 -5.08 5.02
CA ARG A 340 -17.68 -3.94 5.68
C ARG A 340 -18.17 -3.70 7.11
N GLY A 341 -19.47 -3.81 7.36
CA GLY A 341 -20.03 -3.58 8.69
C GLY A 341 -19.79 -4.71 9.69
N GLN A 342 -19.27 -5.85 9.23
CA GLN A 342 -18.85 -6.98 10.07
C GLN A 342 -17.34 -6.97 10.35
N GLN A 343 -16.56 -6.15 9.64
CA GLN A 343 -15.13 -6.02 9.86
C GLN A 343 -14.83 -5.31 11.19
N GLN A 344 -13.75 -5.70 11.86
CA GLN A 344 -13.25 -4.93 13.00
C GLN A 344 -12.55 -3.67 12.50
N VAL A 345 -13.08 -2.50 12.91
CA VAL A 345 -12.49 -1.19 12.63
C VAL A 345 -12.14 -0.54 13.98
N ASP A 346 -10.89 -0.11 14.12
CA ASP A 346 -10.43 0.65 15.28
C ASP A 346 -10.61 2.15 15.02
N CYS A 347 -11.70 2.73 15.52
CA CYS A 347 -11.97 4.16 15.38
C CYS A 347 -11.08 5.06 16.26
N GLY A 348 -10.20 4.48 17.09
CA GLY A 348 -9.09 5.18 17.72
C GLY A 348 -7.86 5.29 16.81
N LEU A 349 -7.80 4.48 15.75
CA LEU A 349 -6.77 4.50 14.71
C LEU A 349 -7.27 5.20 13.44
N PHE A 350 -8.49 4.91 12.99
CA PHE A 350 -9.09 5.48 11.79
C PHE A 350 -10.05 6.62 12.13
N ALA A 351 -10.11 7.64 11.27
CA ALA A 351 -11.16 8.63 11.35
C ALA A 351 -12.49 8.00 10.89
N CYS A 352 -13.27 7.50 11.83
CA CYS A 352 -14.55 6.87 11.51
C CYS A 352 -15.68 7.89 11.35
N VAL A 353 -16.65 7.57 10.49
CA VAL A 353 -17.92 8.29 10.34
C VAL A 353 -19.06 7.30 10.17
N ALA A 354 -20.18 7.50 10.87
CA ALA A 354 -21.39 6.72 10.69
C ALA A 354 -22.38 7.47 9.78
N LEU A 355 -22.56 6.94 8.57
CA LEU A 355 -23.68 7.34 7.71
C LEU A 355 -24.94 6.65 8.22
N THR A 356 -25.96 7.43 8.54
CA THR A 356 -27.22 6.92 9.07
C THR A 356 -28.40 7.38 8.22
N TYR A 357 -29.27 6.46 7.83
CA TYR A 357 -30.43 6.71 6.99
C TYR A 357 -31.72 6.43 7.75
N ASP A 358 -32.58 7.43 7.86
CA ASP A 358 -33.87 7.35 8.54
C ASP A 358 -35.02 7.17 7.52
N ASP A 359 -36.20 6.80 8.04
CA ASP A 359 -37.49 6.69 7.35
C ASP A 359 -37.72 5.51 6.39
N GLY A 360 -36.66 4.77 6.08
CA GLY A 360 -36.73 3.59 5.23
C GLY A 360 -37.50 2.39 5.82
N PRO A 361 -37.61 1.30 5.05
CA PRO A 361 -37.20 1.19 3.65
C PRO A 361 -38.17 1.92 2.70
N GLY A 362 -37.62 2.56 1.67
CA GLY A 362 -38.29 3.36 0.65
C GLY A 362 -37.96 2.91 -0.78
N GLU A 363 -38.36 3.70 -1.77
CA GLU A 363 -38.13 3.39 -3.19
C GLU A 363 -36.67 3.50 -3.63
N TYR A 364 -35.88 4.32 -2.95
CA TYR A 364 -34.47 4.55 -3.28
C TYR A 364 -33.49 3.72 -2.44
N THR A 365 -33.97 2.99 -1.44
CA THR A 365 -33.13 2.22 -0.52
C THR A 365 -32.22 1.22 -1.23
N ASP A 366 -32.73 0.50 -2.23
CA ASP A 366 -31.92 -0.48 -2.98
C ASP A 366 -30.78 0.19 -3.76
N GLN A 367 -31.00 1.41 -4.28
CA GLN A 367 -29.95 2.20 -4.93
C GLN A 367 -28.87 2.63 -3.92
N VAL A 368 -29.29 3.09 -2.72
CA VAL A 368 -28.35 3.47 -1.65
C VAL A 368 -27.49 2.27 -1.24
N LEU A 369 -28.08 1.07 -1.15
CA LEU A 369 -27.34 -0.17 -0.87
C LEU A 369 -26.34 -0.51 -1.98
N ASP A 370 -26.74 -0.42 -3.26
CA ASP A 370 -25.82 -0.62 -4.40
C ASP A 370 -24.62 0.34 -4.33
N ASP A 371 -24.88 1.61 -4.03
CA ASP A 371 -23.85 2.65 -3.98
C ASP A 371 -22.88 2.49 -2.79
N LEU A 372 -23.37 1.97 -1.67
CA LEU A 372 -22.55 1.63 -0.49
C LEU A 372 -21.67 0.40 -0.75
N ASP A 373 -22.23 -0.66 -1.36
CA ASP A 373 -21.48 -1.88 -1.69
C ASP A 373 -20.35 -1.59 -2.69
N ALA A 374 -20.64 -0.83 -3.74
CA ALA A 374 -19.66 -0.41 -4.75
C ALA A 374 -18.45 0.36 -4.16
N ARG A 375 -18.63 0.96 -2.98
CA ARG A 375 -17.59 1.74 -2.26
C ARG A 375 -17.08 1.04 -1.02
N ARG A 376 -17.50 -0.20 -0.77
CA ARG A 376 -17.20 -0.98 0.43
C ARG A 376 -17.45 -0.18 1.70
N ALA A 377 -18.59 0.52 1.77
CA ALA A 377 -19.00 1.33 2.89
C ALA A 377 -20.10 0.64 3.71
N ALA A 378 -20.01 0.75 5.05
CA ALA A 378 -21.10 0.35 5.93
C ALA A 378 -21.92 1.58 6.35
N ALA A 379 -23.17 1.33 6.75
CA ALA A 379 -24.11 2.37 7.17
C ALA A 379 -25.08 1.78 8.20
N THR A 380 -25.87 2.65 8.84
CA THR A 380 -26.95 2.24 9.75
C THR A 380 -28.30 2.76 9.24
N PHE A 381 -29.30 1.89 9.16
CA PHE A 381 -30.64 2.24 8.68
C PHE A 381 -31.65 2.19 9.83
N PHE A 382 -32.25 3.33 10.18
CA PHE A 382 -33.32 3.42 11.18
C PHE A 382 -34.68 3.29 10.48
N LEU A 383 -35.29 2.11 10.60
CA LEU A 383 -36.48 1.77 9.82
C LEU A 383 -37.78 2.09 10.54
N GLN A 384 -38.77 2.58 9.78
CA GLN A 384 -40.16 2.68 10.26
C GLN A 384 -40.84 1.31 10.17
N GLY A 385 -41.39 0.84 11.29
CA GLY A 385 -41.95 -0.51 11.39
C GLY A 385 -43.02 -0.86 10.35
N TYR A 386 -43.91 0.09 9.97
CA TYR A 386 -44.95 -0.20 8.98
C TYR A 386 -44.41 -0.44 7.56
N ARG A 387 -43.18 0.00 7.27
CA ARG A 387 -42.54 -0.13 5.95
C ARG A 387 -41.77 -1.44 5.80
N VAL A 388 -41.33 -2.05 6.90
CA VAL A 388 -40.53 -3.29 6.87
C VAL A 388 -41.24 -4.41 6.09
N GLY A 389 -42.53 -4.62 6.37
CA GLY A 389 -43.32 -5.68 5.73
C GLY A 389 -43.60 -5.46 4.24
N SER A 390 -43.46 -4.23 3.72
CA SER A 390 -43.66 -3.95 2.29
C SER A 390 -42.39 -4.16 1.46
N ARG A 391 -41.22 -4.20 2.11
CA ARG A 391 -39.91 -4.39 1.46
C ARG A 391 -39.02 -5.40 2.21
N PRO A 392 -39.51 -6.62 2.49
CA PRO A 392 -38.75 -7.59 3.29
C PRO A 392 -37.44 -8.01 2.62
N THR A 393 -37.39 -8.07 1.28
CA THR A 393 -36.17 -8.40 0.53
C THR A 393 -35.08 -7.35 0.70
N THR A 394 -35.43 -6.07 0.66
CA THR A 394 -34.50 -4.95 0.87
C THR A 394 -33.98 -4.92 2.30
N VAL A 395 -34.83 -5.15 3.30
CA VAL A 395 -34.41 -5.21 4.71
C VAL A 395 -33.53 -6.43 4.98
N GLN A 396 -33.83 -7.56 4.33
CA GLN A 396 -32.99 -8.76 4.39
C GLN A 396 -31.61 -8.48 3.77
N ARG A 397 -31.58 -7.80 2.62
CA ARG A 397 -30.37 -7.37 1.93
C ARG A 397 -29.48 -6.46 2.79
N MET A 398 -30.07 -5.46 3.49
CA MET A 398 -29.33 -4.61 4.44
C MET A 398 -28.49 -5.44 5.43
N ARG A 399 -29.09 -6.48 6.02
CA ARG A 399 -28.43 -7.37 6.97
C ARG A 399 -27.31 -8.17 6.30
N ASP A 400 -27.60 -8.76 5.13
CA ASP A 400 -26.68 -9.66 4.45
C ASP A 400 -25.44 -8.94 3.89
N GLU A 401 -25.59 -7.65 3.52
CA GLU A 401 -24.51 -6.75 3.10
C GLU A 401 -23.78 -6.10 4.29
N GLY A 402 -24.18 -6.43 5.52
CA GLY A 402 -23.49 -6.04 6.75
C GLY A 402 -23.86 -4.67 7.31
N HIS A 403 -24.93 -4.04 6.85
CA HIS A 403 -25.41 -2.79 7.44
C HIS A 403 -26.09 -3.03 8.79
N GLU A 404 -26.03 -2.03 9.67
CA GLU A 404 -26.76 -2.06 10.94
C GLU A 404 -28.21 -1.61 10.71
N ILE A 405 -29.15 -2.25 11.42
CA ILE A 405 -30.58 -1.93 11.33
C ILE A 405 -31.07 -1.49 12.72
N GLY A 406 -31.51 -0.25 12.80
CA GLY A 406 -32.08 0.38 13.98
C GLY A 406 -33.60 0.57 13.89
N ASN A 407 -34.21 0.87 15.04
CA ASN A 407 -35.64 1.11 15.18
C ASN A 407 -35.97 2.62 15.06
N HIS A 408 -36.90 2.99 14.17
CA HIS A 408 -37.34 4.39 14.01
C HIS A 408 -38.82 4.60 14.32
N SER A 409 -39.34 3.91 15.35
CA SER A 409 -40.78 3.82 15.66
C SER A 409 -41.61 3.14 14.57
N TYR A 410 -42.89 2.90 14.84
CA TYR A 410 -43.73 2.16 13.91
C TYR A 410 -44.19 3.03 12.75
N ASN A 411 -44.72 4.22 13.03
CA ASN A 411 -45.26 5.16 12.03
C ASN A 411 -44.86 6.62 12.24
N HIS A 412 -43.68 6.85 12.80
CA HIS A 412 -43.03 8.15 12.92
C HIS A 412 -43.78 9.24 13.75
N PRO A 413 -44.45 8.92 14.87
CA PRO A 413 -45.00 9.95 15.75
C PRO A 413 -43.91 10.58 16.63
N ASP A 414 -44.14 11.82 17.07
CA ASP A 414 -43.39 12.39 18.19
C ASP A 414 -43.73 11.63 19.48
N LEU A 415 -42.80 10.80 19.94
CA LEU A 415 -42.99 9.89 21.07
C LEU A 415 -43.28 10.63 22.38
N THR A 416 -42.79 11.87 22.52
CA THR A 416 -43.00 12.68 23.75
C THR A 416 -44.46 13.11 23.92
N LYS A 417 -45.27 13.02 22.85
CA LYS A 417 -46.70 13.36 22.84
C LYS A 417 -47.62 12.17 23.07
N LEU A 418 -47.08 10.96 23.18
CA LEU A 418 -47.83 9.72 23.32
C LEU A 418 -47.92 9.26 24.78
N THR A 419 -48.86 8.36 25.10
CA THR A 419 -48.88 7.65 26.39
C THR A 419 -47.79 6.58 26.45
N ASP A 420 -47.45 6.09 27.63
CA ASP A 420 -46.39 5.09 27.81
C ASP A 420 -46.72 3.78 27.06
N GLU A 421 -47.99 3.37 27.03
CA GLU A 421 -48.47 2.21 26.25
C GLU A 421 -48.26 2.41 24.75
N GLN A 422 -48.55 3.61 24.26
CA GLN A 422 -48.39 3.95 22.85
C GLN A 422 -46.92 4.01 22.45
N ILE A 423 -46.03 4.52 23.32
CA ILE A 423 -44.59 4.50 23.09
C ILE A 423 -44.08 3.05 23.01
N ARG A 424 -44.47 2.20 23.96
CA ARG A 424 -44.11 0.77 23.94
C ARG A 424 -44.60 0.09 22.66
N ASP A 425 -45.85 0.32 22.26
CA ASP A 425 -46.41 -0.24 21.03
C ASP A 425 -45.60 0.16 19.78
N GLN A 426 -45.22 1.43 19.67
CA GLN A 426 -44.40 1.94 18.55
C GLN A 426 -43.05 1.23 18.44
N LEU A 427 -42.38 1.02 19.57
CA LEU A 427 -41.04 0.44 19.61
C LEU A 427 -41.10 -1.08 19.46
N GLU A 428 -41.97 -1.77 20.19
CA GLU A 428 -42.07 -3.23 20.17
C GLU A 428 -42.54 -3.76 18.81
N ARG A 429 -43.55 -3.13 18.18
CA ARG A 429 -44.03 -3.55 16.86
C ARG A 429 -42.96 -3.40 15.78
N THR A 430 -42.15 -2.35 15.87
CA THR A 430 -41.07 -2.10 14.91
C THR A 430 -39.95 -3.13 15.09
N SER A 431 -39.54 -3.38 16.34
CA SER A 431 -38.56 -4.42 16.64
C SER A 431 -39.03 -5.80 16.19
N ALA A 432 -40.32 -6.13 16.40
CA ALA A 432 -40.91 -7.37 15.93
C ALA A 432 -40.96 -7.47 14.40
N ALA A 433 -41.30 -6.38 13.71
CA ALA A 433 -41.31 -6.35 12.25
C ALA A 433 -39.89 -6.59 11.68
N ILE A 434 -38.87 -5.92 12.22
CA ILE A 434 -37.47 -6.09 11.83
C ILE A 434 -37.01 -7.53 12.10
N ALA A 435 -37.28 -8.06 13.30
CA ALA A 435 -36.90 -9.42 13.66
C ALA A 435 -37.60 -10.49 12.81
N SER A 436 -38.84 -10.24 12.36
CA SER A 436 -39.58 -11.18 11.51
C SER A 436 -38.95 -11.39 10.14
N VAL A 437 -38.23 -10.38 9.64
CA VAL A 437 -37.53 -10.43 8.34
C VAL A 437 -36.09 -10.88 8.53
N THR A 438 -35.37 -10.23 9.46
CA THR A 438 -33.90 -10.37 9.60
C THR A 438 -33.49 -11.48 10.57
N GLY A 439 -34.41 -12.08 11.32
CA GLY A 439 -34.10 -13.05 12.36
C GLY A 439 -33.49 -12.45 13.63
N SER A 440 -33.21 -11.15 13.67
CA SER A 440 -32.58 -10.44 14.78
C SER A 440 -33.34 -9.16 15.13
N ALA A 441 -33.50 -8.86 16.42
CA ALA A 441 -34.07 -7.59 16.84
C ALA A 441 -33.06 -6.44 16.64
N PRO A 442 -33.51 -5.21 16.36
CA PRO A 442 -32.63 -4.04 16.33
C PRO A 442 -31.99 -3.83 17.70
N THR A 443 -30.77 -3.30 17.71
CA THR A 443 -29.97 -3.04 18.92
C THR A 443 -29.97 -1.58 19.35
N THR A 444 -30.41 -0.68 18.47
CA THR A 444 -30.49 0.77 18.69
C THR A 444 -31.86 1.30 18.27
N PHE A 445 -32.27 2.46 18.80
CA PHE A 445 -33.41 3.19 18.28
C PHE A 445 -33.07 4.67 18.07
N ARG A 446 -33.70 5.29 17.08
CA ARG A 446 -33.66 6.74 16.89
C ARG A 446 -35.07 7.30 17.05
N PRO A 447 -35.30 8.26 17.97
CA PRO A 447 -36.60 8.88 18.13
C PRO A 447 -36.93 9.77 16.92
N PRO A 448 -38.14 9.68 16.34
CA PRO A 448 -38.60 10.63 15.33
C PRO A 448 -38.39 12.07 15.77
N TYR A 449 -37.92 12.92 14.84
CA TYR A 449 -37.61 14.34 15.07
C TYR A 449 -36.52 14.61 16.12
N GLY A 450 -35.82 13.58 16.61
CA GLY A 450 -34.93 13.71 17.77
C GLY A 450 -35.67 13.93 19.10
N ALA A 451 -37.00 13.77 19.12
CA ALA A 451 -37.83 14.08 20.27
C ALA A 451 -37.80 12.93 21.30
N VAL A 452 -37.01 13.09 22.36
CA VAL A 452 -36.87 12.10 23.43
C VAL A 452 -36.78 12.77 24.80
N ASP A 453 -37.42 12.16 25.79
CA ASP A 453 -37.31 12.49 27.20
C ASP A 453 -37.10 11.20 28.02
N GLN A 454 -36.90 11.32 29.34
CA GLN A 454 -36.69 10.16 30.20
C GLN A 454 -37.88 9.18 30.15
N ARG A 455 -39.11 9.69 29.98
CA ARG A 455 -40.32 8.87 29.93
C ARG A 455 -40.31 7.96 28.71
N VAL A 456 -39.89 8.47 27.54
CA VAL A 456 -39.66 7.67 26.33
C VAL A 456 -38.55 6.65 26.55
N LEU A 457 -37.41 7.07 27.11
CA LEU A 457 -36.28 6.18 27.38
C LEU A 457 -36.66 5.02 28.29
N ASP A 458 -37.48 5.26 29.32
CA ASP A 458 -37.94 4.23 30.27
C ASP A 458 -38.80 3.14 29.62
N GLN A 459 -39.39 3.40 28.45
CA GLN A 459 -40.24 2.44 27.72
C GLN A 459 -39.46 1.43 26.87
N THR A 460 -38.14 1.54 26.77
CA THR A 460 -37.34 0.68 25.90
C THR A 460 -36.01 0.28 26.52
N LYS A 461 -35.46 -0.84 26.06
CA LYS A 461 -34.10 -1.27 26.40
C LYS A 461 -33.08 -0.91 25.32
N LEU A 462 -33.53 -0.33 24.22
CA LEU A 462 -32.65 0.16 23.17
C LEU A 462 -32.08 1.52 23.60
N PRO A 463 -30.78 1.80 23.40
CA PRO A 463 -30.23 3.14 23.54
C PRO A 463 -30.77 4.05 22.43
N ALA A 464 -31.01 5.32 22.77
CA ALA A 464 -31.44 6.34 21.82
C ALA A 464 -30.21 6.92 21.10
N ILE A 465 -30.15 6.79 19.78
CA ILE A 465 -29.08 7.34 18.96
C ILE A 465 -29.59 8.54 18.19
N LEU A 466 -29.00 9.71 18.44
CA LEU A 466 -29.24 10.93 17.69
C LEU A 466 -28.16 11.08 16.60
N TRP A 467 -27.83 12.32 16.24
CA TRP A 467 -26.81 12.65 15.26
C TRP A 467 -26.01 13.86 15.74
N THR A 468 -24.87 14.09 15.09
CA THR A 468 -24.07 15.30 15.30
C THR A 468 -23.98 16.18 14.06
N VAL A 469 -24.30 15.62 12.89
CA VAL A 469 -24.43 16.37 11.64
C VAL A 469 -25.81 16.12 11.06
N ASP A 470 -26.60 17.20 10.96
CA ASP A 470 -27.88 17.20 10.26
C ASP A 470 -27.69 17.76 8.85
N THR A 471 -27.84 16.90 7.84
CA THR A 471 -27.71 17.33 6.44
C THR A 471 -28.89 18.17 5.96
N ASN A 472 -30.01 18.13 6.69
CA ASN A 472 -31.29 18.71 6.30
C ASN A 472 -31.70 18.29 4.88
N ASP A 473 -31.34 17.07 4.47
CA ASP A 473 -31.70 16.50 3.16
C ASP A 473 -33.22 16.36 2.99
N TRP A 474 -33.95 16.18 4.08
CA TRP A 474 -35.42 16.21 4.17
C TRP A 474 -36.04 17.55 3.73
N GLN A 475 -35.27 18.64 3.66
CA GLN A 475 -35.70 19.92 3.09
C GLN A 475 -35.46 20.02 1.58
N LEU A 476 -34.92 18.97 0.96
CA LEU A 476 -34.54 18.90 -0.45
C LEU A 476 -33.64 20.07 -0.89
N PRO A 477 -32.50 20.33 -0.20
CA PRO A 477 -31.55 21.33 -0.62
C PRO A 477 -30.92 20.96 -1.98
N ASP A 478 -30.25 21.92 -2.61
CA ASP A 478 -29.45 21.64 -3.80
C ASP A 478 -28.27 20.70 -3.49
N ASP A 479 -27.78 20.00 -4.52
CA ASP A 479 -26.76 18.96 -4.41
C ASP A 479 -25.46 19.48 -3.76
N ALA A 480 -25.05 20.72 -4.04
CA ALA A 480 -23.83 21.30 -3.46
C ALA A 480 -24.00 21.59 -1.97
N THR A 481 -25.17 22.08 -1.56
CA THR A 481 -25.52 22.26 -0.15
C THR A 481 -25.56 20.93 0.60
N LEU A 482 -26.18 19.89 0.02
CA LEU A 482 -26.21 18.54 0.61
C LEU A 482 -24.79 17.99 0.80
N ILE A 483 -23.95 18.06 -0.23
CA ILE A 483 -22.56 17.59 -0.17
C ILE A 483 -21.75 18.39 0.85
N SER A 484 -21.88 19.71 0.89
CA SER A 484 -21.17 20.53 1.87
C SER A 484 -21.51 20.10 3.31
N ARG A 485 -22.78 19.80 3.60
CA ARG A 485 -23.20 19.34 4.93
C ARG A 485 -22.76 17.91 5.22
N ALA A 486 -22.94 16.99 4.27
CA ALA A 486 -22.66 15.57 4.47
C ALA A 486 -21.16 15.23 4.40
N VAL A 487 -20.38 16.02 3.68
CA VAL A 487 -18.94 15.74 3.44
C VAL A 487 -18.05 16.70 4.20
N ALA A 488 -18.33 18.00 4.27
CA ALA A 488 -17.36 18.97 4.84
C ALA A 488 -17.54 19.21 6.35
N GLN A 489 -18.76 19.07 6.88
CA GLN A 489 -19.03 19.28 8.31
C GLN A 489 -18.57 18.13 9.24
N PRO A 490 -18.65 16.84 8.85
CA PRO A 490 -18.24 15.76 9.72
C PRO A 490 -16.76 15.85 10.14
N GLY A 491 -16.51 15.57 11.42
CA GLY A 491 -15.20 15.21 11.98
C GLY A 491 -15.17 13.73 12.41
N PRO A 492 -14.01 13.21 12.82
CA PRO A 492 -13.90 11.84 13.36
C PRO A 492 -14.93 11.59 14.48
N GLY A 493 -15.68 10.50 14.38
CA GLY A 493 -16.75 10.18 15.35
C GLY A 493 -18.13 10.72 14.96
N ALA A 494 -18.28 11.44 13.85
CA ALA A 494 -19.56 12.03 13.46
C ALA A 494 -20.62 10.97 13.13
N ILE A 495 -21.86 11.27 13.53
CA ILE A 495 -23.06 10.53 13.14
C ILE A 495 -23.85 11.45 12.21
N VAL A 496 -23.93 11.09 10.93
CA VAL A 496 -24.53 11.90 9.87
C VAL A 496 -25.96 11.44 9.61
N LEU A 497 -26.92 12.34 9.79
CA LEU A 497 -28.34 12.09 9.49
C LEU A 497 -28.64 12.33 8.00
N LEU A 498 -29.18 11.30 7.35
CA LEU A 498 -29.69 11.26 5.98
C LEU A 498 -31.03 10.51 5.98
N HIS A 499 -31.75 10.54 4.86
CA HIS A 499 -33.03 9.84 4.66
C HIS A 499 -33.03 9.13 3.30
N ASP A 500 -33.13 7.80 3.29
CA ASP A 500 -33.08 6.97 2.07
C ASP A 500 -34.43 6.91 1.31
N VAL A 501 -35.38 7.75 1.71
CA VAL A 501 -36.70 7.92 1.08
C VAL A 501 -36.74 9.11 0.10
N HIS A 502 -35.64 9.84 -0.05
CA HIS A 502 -35.54 11.00 -0.94
C HIS A 502 -34.60 10.76 -2.12
N GLU A 503 -35.05 11.16 -3.32
CA GLU A 503 -34.29 11.00 -4.56
C GLU A 503 -32.95 11.77 -4.53
N ASN A 504 -32.93 12.98 -3.98
CA ASN A 504 -31.71 13.79 -3.89
C ASN A 504 -30.66 13.09 -3.01
N THR A 505 -31.05 12.49 -1.90
CA THR A 505 -30.15 11.74 -1.02
C THR A 505 -29.56 10.55 -1.76
N ALA A 506 -30.40 9.70 -2.36
CA ALA A 506 -29.93 8.52 -3.09
C ALA A 506 -29.04 8.88 -4.29
N ARG A 507 -29.40 9.90 -5.07
CA ARG A 507 -28.57 10.39 -6.18
C ARG A 507 -27.21 10.90 -5.70
N MET A 508 -27.14 11.49 -4.51
CA MET A 508 -25.91 12.07 -3.97
C MET A 508 -25.09 11.12 -3.08
N THR A 509 -25.64 9.98 -2.66
CA THR A 509 -24.91 8.95 -1.89
C THR A 509 -23.53 8.62 -2.49
N PRO A 510 -23.38 8.41 -3.80
CA PRO A 510 -22.07 8.24 -4.45
C PRO A 510 -21.04 9.30 -4.05
N ALA A 511 -21.38 10.58 -4.27
CA ALA A 511 -20.49 11.69 -4.02
C ALA A 511 -20.28 11.96 -2.52
N ILE A 512 -21.27 11.68 -1.68
CA ILE A 512 -21.15 11.76 -0.22
C ILE A 512 -20.10 10.75 0.28
N VAL A 513 -20.24 9.48 -0.12
CA VAL A 513 -19.32 8.43 0.31
C VAL A 513 -17.93 8.67 -0.28
N ASP A 514 -17.83 8.99 -1.58
CA ASP A 514 -16.54 9.26 -2.22
C ASP A 514 -15.82 10.46 -1.59
N GLY A 515 -16.55 11.52 -1.25
CA GLY A 515 -16.00 12.70 -0.59
C GLY A 515 -15.51 12.42 0.83
N LEU A 516 -16.26 11.64 1.62
CA LEU A 516 -15.83 11.24 2.96
C LEU A 516 -14.59 10.34 2.89
N LEU A 517 -14.60 9.31 2.04
CA LEU A 517 -13.45 8.43 1.85
C LEU A 517 -12.23 9.21 1.32
N GLY A 518 -12.44 10.19 0.44
CA GLY A 518 -11.38 11.04 -0.12
C GLY A 518 -10.72 11.94 0.92
N ARG A 519 -11.48 12.35 1.96
CA ARG A 519 -10.95 13.04 3.15
C ARG A 519 -10.23 12.12 4.13
N GLY A 520 -10.19 10.81 3.88
CA GLY A 520 -9.56 9.82 4.77
C GLY A 520 -10.50 9.22 5.82
N PHE A 521 -11.81 9.41 5.71
CA PHE A 521 -12.74 8.73 6.60
C PHE A 521 -12.87 7.23 6.30
N THR A 522 -13.20 6.46 7.32
CA THR A 522 -13.76 5.11 7.19
C THR A 522 -15.26 5.15 7.52
N ALA A 523 -16.10 4.80 6.54
CA ALA A 523 -17.54 4.67 6.74
C ALA A 523 -17.86 3.37 7.49
N VAL A 524 -18.52 3.49 8.63
CA VAL A 524 -18.78 2.41 9.58
C VAL A 524 -20.24 2.37 10.03
N THR A 525 -20.68 1.26 10.63
CA THR A 525 -21.93 1.19 11.40
C THR A 525 -21.82 1.96 12.72
N LEU A 526 -22.93 2.20 13.41
CA LEU A 526 -22.91 2.81 14.75
C LEU A 526 -22.24 1.91 15.78
N GLU A 527 -22.49 0.60 15.71
CA GLU A 527 -21.83 -0.37 16.58
C GLU A 527 -20.30 -0.33 16.42
N GLN A 528 -19.80 -0.29 15.18
CA GLN A 528 -18.37 -0.13 14.90
C GLN A 528 -17.82 1.21 15.39
N LEU A 529 -18.53 2.31 15.12
CA LEU A 529 -18.15 3.66 15.58
C LEU A 529 -17.97 3.72 17.10
N LEU A 530 -18.83 3.02 17.85
CA LEU A 530 -18.83 2.96 19.30
C LEU A 530 -17.99 1.79 19.86
N GLY A 531 -17.08 1.24 19.05
CA GLY A 531 -16.10 0.24 19.48
C GLY A 531 -16.72 -1.12 19.85
N GLY A 532 -17.80 -1.50 19.17
CA GLY A 532 -18.54 -2.75 19.43
C GLY A 532 -19.32 -2.73 20.75
N ARG A 533 -19.43 -1.58 21.41
CA ARG A 533 -20.15 -1.42 22.67
C ARG A 533 -21.14 -0.28 22.57
N LEU A 534 -22.38 -0.64 22.28
CA LEU A 534 -23.48 0.31 22.28
C LEU A 534 -23.71 0.90 23.69
N PRO A 535 -24.26 2.12 23.77
CA PRO A 535 -24.56 2.76 25.05
C PRO A 535 -25.54 1.93 25.86
N ALA A 536 -25.51 2.12 27.18
CA ALA A 536 -26.44 1.43 28.07
C ALA A 536 -27.90 1.77 27.71
N PRO A 537 -28.86 0.86 27.96
CA PRO A 537 -30.28 1.18 27.89
C PRO A 537 -30.61 2.46 28.67
N HIS A 538 -31.66 3.16 28.25
CA HIS A 538 -32.13 4.41 28.88
C HIS A 538 -31.14 5.59 28.78
N THR A 539 -30.22 5.57 27.81
CA THR A 539 -29.31 6.69 27.53
C THR A 539 -29.57 7.27 26.14
N THR A 540 -29.20 8.52 25.98
CA THR A 540 -29.15 9.21 24.68
C THR A 540 -27.70 9.43 24.30
N THR A 541 -27.34 9.13 23.05
CA THR A 541 -26.00 9.39 22.52
C THR A 541 -26.09 10.22 21.24
N SER A 542 -25.34 11.32 21.24
CA SER A 542 -24.91 12.06 20.06
C SER A 542 -23.38 12.12 20.16
N HIS A 543 -22.66 11.48 19.25
CA HIS A 543 -21.19 11.43 19.33
C HIS A 543 -20.59 12.68 18.66
N GLY A 544 -20.08 13.61 19.47
CA GLY A 544 -19.43 14.85 19.05
C GLY A 544 -18.50 15.38 20.13
#